data_AF-A0A8D2DYG5-F1
#
_entry.id   AF-A0A8D2DYG5-F1
#
_cell.length_a   1.000
_cell.length_b   1.000
_cell.length_c   1.000
_cell.angle_alpha   90.00
_cell.angle_beta   90.00
_cell.angle_gamma   90.00
#
_symmetry.space_group_name_H-M   'P 1'
#
loop_
_entity.id
_entity.type
_entity.pdbx_description
1 polymer ?
#
loop_
_entity_poly.entity_id
_entity_poly.type
_entity_poly.pdbx_seq_one_letter_code
_entity_poly.pdbx_strand_id
1 'polypeptide(L)'
;ILDNDTVSDNATGTLSHDTLLRISIPLDSNLRPEKCRHFIHPQWQLLHQNGTFSNMIEPDTEPCIDGWVYDRSSFLSSTVTEWDLVCESQSLNSVAKFFFMAGMLMGSIVCGYLTDRWVSESARWLIINNKPEEGLQKLKKAARVNGMETSSDTLTMEAVRSTMKEELQAAQNKPSLCDLFHSPNLIKWICLLSLV
;
A
#
# COMPACT_ATOMS: atom_id res chain seq x y z
N ILE A 1 19.17 5.19 30.66
CA ILE A 1 18.11 5.54 31.63
C ILE A 1 18.11 7.05 31.79
N LEU A 2 17.11 7.71 31.21
CA LEU A 2 16.86 9.15 31.30
C LEU A 2 15.99 9.38 32.53
N ASP A 3 16.53 9.99 33.57
CA ASP A 3 15.74 10.58 34.65
C ASP A 3 15.98 12.09 34.68
N ASN A 4 14.90 12.81 34.48
CA ASN A 4 14.77 14.24 34.68
C ASN A 4 14.29 14.44 36.12
N ASP A 5 15.22 14.71 37.04
CA ASP A 5 14.88 15.42 38.28
C ASP A 5 16.08 16.16 38.88
N THR A 6 15.76 17.37 39.31
CA THR A 6 16.57 18.51 39.75
C THR A 6 17.42 18.22 41.01
N VAL A 7 18.75 18.38 40.95
CA VAL A 7 19.59 18.75 42.10
C VAL A 7 20.73 19.67 41.65
N SER A 8 20.83 20.81 42.31
CA SER A 8 21.88 21.83 42.21
C SER A 8 23.19 21.37 42.86
N ASP A 9 24.32 21.54 42.19
CA ASP A 9 25.49 22.22 42.77
C ASP A 9 26.57 22.56 41.73
N ASN A 10 27.34 23.59 42.08
CA ASN A 10 28.15 24.46 41.24
C ASN A 10 29.16 23.78 40.27
N ALA A 11 29.34 24.46 39.12
CA ALA A 11 30.39 24.26 38.11
C ALA A 11 30.30 22.98 37.27
N THR A 12 29.17 22.74 36.60
CA THR A 12 29.16 21.89 35.40
C THR A 12 28.18 22.49 34.40
N GLY A 13 28.71 23.04 33.30
CA GLY A 13 27.86 23.55 32.22
C GLY A 13 26.91 22.43 31.78
N THR A 14 25.61 22.71 31.73
CA THR A 14 24.62 21.79 31.17
C THR A 14 25.02 21.43 29.75
N LEU A 15 25.61 20.24 29.58
CA LEU A 15 26.05 19.74 28.29
C LEU A 15 24.82 19.59 27.39
N SER A 16 24.76 20.33 26.28
CA SER A 16 23.61 20.28 25.38
C SER A 16 23.49 18.90 24.74
N HIS A 17 22.25 18.46 24.47
CA HIS A 17 21.98 17.12 23.93
C HIS A 17 22.70 16.86 22.59
N ASP A 18 22.83 17.89 21.75
CA ASP A 18 23.57 17.82 20.48
C ASP A 18 25.08 17.61 20.69
N THR A 19 25.65 18.15 21.77
CA THR A 19 27.05 17.97 22.14
C THR A 19 27.29 16.54 22.58
N LEU A 20 26.35 15.97 23.36
CA LEU A 20 26.40 14.60 23.83
C LEU A 20 26.26 13.59 22.68
N LEU A 21 25.36 13.83 21.73
CA LEU A 21 25.23 13.00 20.52
C LEU A 21 26.51 13.01 19.68
N ARG A 22 27.16 14.18 19.53
CA ARG A 22 28.37 14.32 18.70
C ARG A 22 29.57 13.53 19.25
N ILE A 23 29.69 13.39 20.57
CA ILE A 23 30.80 12.65 21.20
C ILE A 23 30.54 11.15 21.32
N SER A 24 29.27 10.72 21.25
CA SER A 24 28.87 9.32 21.48
C SER A 24 28.57 8.56 20.19
N ILE A 25 28.21 9.24 19.10
CA ILE A 25 27.77 8.59 17.86
C ILE A 25 28.72 8.94 16.70
N PRO A 26 29.27 7.94 15.97
CA PRO A 26 30.07 8.18 14.77
C PRO A 26 29.24 8.79 13.64
N LEU A 27 29.90 9.36 12.64
CA LEU A 27 29.23 9.86 11.44
C LEU A 27 29.26 8.80 10.34
N ASP A 28 28.12 8.57 9.70
CA ASP A 28 28.01 7.80 8.46
C ASP A 28 28.62 8.56 7.28
N SER A 29 28.77 7.88 6.14
CA SER A 29 29.18 8.35 4.81
C SER A 29 28.54 9.68 4.38
N ASN A 30 27.33 9.99 4.89
CA ASN A 30 26.59 11.21 4.60
C ASN A 30 26.83 12.35 5.60
N LEU A 31 27.84 12.23 6.46
CA LEU A 31 28.14 13.16 7.57
C LEU A 31 26.94 13.36 8.52
N ARG A 32 26.13 12.32 8.70
CA ARG A 32 25.02 12.27 9.66
C ARG A 32 25.36 11.31 10.78
N PRO A 33 24.83 11.51 12.00
CA PRO A 33 24.99 10.53 13.08
C PRO A 33 24.57 9.14 12.60
N GLU A 34 25.44 8.16 12.81
CA GLU A 34 25.17 6.77 12.49
C GLU A 34 24.00 6.26 13.33
N LYS A 35 23.10 5.52 12.70
CA LYS A 35 21.85 5.07 13.34
C LYS A 35 21.97 3.70 13.99
N CYS A 36 23.12 3.03 13.93
CA CYS A 36 23.23 1.61 14.27
C CYS A 36 24.33 1.29 15.28
N ARG A 37 25.30 2.19 15.40
CA ARG A 37 26.49 2.00 16.22
C ARG A 37 26.75 3.25 17.02
N HIS A 38 27.38 3.04 18.18
CA HIS A 38 27.89 4.10 19.03
C HIS A 38 29.33 3.81 19.43
N PHE A 39 30.04 4.83 19.92
CA PHE A 39 31.35 4.65 20.49
C PHE A 39 31.24 4.01 21.86
N ILE A 40 32.08 3.00 22.14
CA ILE A 40 32.15 2.37 23.47
C ILE A 40 32.52 3.39 24.54
N HIS A 41 33.39 4.35 24.19
CA HIS A 41 33.80 5.45 25.07
C HIS A 41 33.54 6.80 24.41
N PRO A 42 32.97 7.79 25.12
CA PRO A 42 32.68 9.11 24.57
C PRO A 42 33.97 9.83 24.14
N GLN A 43 34.00 10.26 22.89
CA GLN A 43 35.15 10.89 22.26
C GLN A 43 35.17 12.39 22.55
N TRP A 44 35.46 12.78 23.79
CA TRP A 44 35.54 14.19 24.21
C TRP A 44 36.53 15.01 23.38
N GLN A 45 37.53 14.36 22.78
CA GLN A 45 38.48 14.98 21.86
C GLN A 45 37.81 15.60 20.61
N LEU A 46 36.61 15.13 20.22
CA LEU A 46 35.84 15.70 19.11
C LEU A 46 35.29 17.11 19.40
N LEU A 47 35.24 17.55 20.66
CA LEU A 47 34.76 18.89 21.04
C LEU A 47 35.87 19.94 20.97
N HIS A 48 37.14 19.52 21.06
CA HIS A 48 38.29 20.39 21.25
C HIS A 48 39.18 20.37 20.00
N GLN A 49 38.62 20.69 18.84
CA GLN A 49 39.33 20.59 17.57
C GLN A 49 40.38 21.71 17.42
N ASN A 50 41.66 21.40 17.72
CA ASN A 50 42.87 22.03 17.13
C ASN A 50 44.17 21.28 17.49
N GLY A 51 44.13 19.95 17.56
CA GLY A 51 45.31 19.11 17.82
C GLY A 51 45.50 18.08 16.70
N THR A 52 46.72 18.00 16.17
CA THR A 52 47.19 17.01 15.20
C THR A 52 46.76 15.58 15.55
N PHE A 53 46.11 14.93 14.59
CA PHE A 53 45.71 13.52 14.62
C PHE A 53 46.92 12.60 14.82
N SER A 54 47.19 12.16 16.04
CA SER A 54 48.15 11.08 16.30
C SER A 54 47.48 9.74 16.02
N ASN A 55 48.03 8.96 15.08
CA ASN A 55 47.79 7.53 14.79
C ASN A 55 46.42 6.99 15.20
N MET A 56 45.44 7.05 14.29
CA MET A 56 44.11 6.47 14.47
C MET A 56 44.20 4.94 14.62
N ILE A 57 44.11 4.47 15.86
CA ILE A 57 43.40 3.22 16.14
C ILE A 57 41.95 3.52 15.81
N GLU A 58 41.36 2.75 14.90
CA GLU A 58 39.95 2.87 14.55
C GLU A 58 39.14 2.83 15.87
N PRO A 59 38.36 3.88 16.19
CA PRO A 59 37.69 3.96 17.47
C PRO A 59 36.72 2.78 17.61
N ASP A 60 36.79 2.07 18.74
CA ASP A 60 35.96 0.90 18.97
C ASP A 60 34.47 1.30 18.97
N THR A 61 33.70 0.69 18.08
CA THR A 61 32.26 0.87 17.94
C THR A 61 31.53 -0.42 18.27
N GLU A 62 30.39 -0.30 18.92
CA GLU A 62 29.50 -1.42 19.23
C GLU A 62 28.06 -1.09 18.79
N PRO A 63 27.20 -2.10 18.55
CA PRO A 63 25.79 -1.85 18.26
C PRO A 63 25.09 -1.21 19.45
N CYS A 64 24.08 -0.37 19.20
CA CYS A 64 23.32 0.26 20.28
C CYS A 64 22.48 -0.78 21.02
N ILE A 65 22.74 -0.96 22.31
CA ILE A 65 22.00 -1.91 23.18
C ILE A 65 20.92 -1.20 24.01
N ASP A 66 21.08 0.11 24.25
CA ASP A 66 20.21 0.92 25.13
C ASP A 66 18.87 1.37 24.49
N GLY A 67 18.55 0.84 23.30
CA GLY A 67 17.33 1.16 22.56
C GLY A 67 17.43 2.38 21.64
N TRP A 68 16.31 2.73 21.00
CA TRP A 68 16.25 3.75 19.96
C TRP A 68 15.34 4.92 20.34
N VAL A 69 15.77 6.14 20.04
CA VAL A 69 14.93 7.33 20.14
C VAL A 69 14.54 7.76 18.73
N TYR A 70 13.23 7.75 18.46
CA TYR A 70 12.67 8.13 17.17
C TYR A 70 12.10 9.54 17.21
N ASP A 71 12.34 10.29 16.14
CA ASP A 71 11.62 11.54 15.91
C ASP A 71 10.16 11.23 15.53
N ARG A 72 9.23 11.68 16.37
CA ARG A 72 7.78 11.48 16.22
C ARG A 72 7.07 12.67 15.59
N SER A 73 7.81 13.66 15.07
CA SER A 73 7.26 14.85 14.42
C SER A 73 6.41 14.52 13.19
N SER A 74 6.81 13.51 12.42
CA SER A 74 6.19 13.13 11.15
C SER A 74 5.17 12.00 11.30
N PHE A 75 5.46 11.03 12.16
CA PHE A 75 4.61 9.87 12.41
C PHE A 75 4.60 9.51 13.88
N LEU A 76 3.40 9.42 14.47
CA LEU A 76 3.22 9.13 15.89
C LEU A 76 3.49 7.65 16.21
N SER A 77 3.18 6.75 15.26
CA SER A 77 3.53 5.33 15.30
C SER A 77 3.71 4.78 13.89
N SER A 78 4.70 3.92 13.71
CA SER A 78 4.99 3.17 12.49
C SER A 78 5.46 1.76 12.86
N THR A 79 5.36 0.80 11.94
CA THR A 79 5.84 -0.58 12.18
C THR A 79 7.30 -0.64 12.62
N VAL A 80 8.12 0.32 12.18
CA VAL A 80 9.54 0.43 12.59
C VAL A 80 9.68 0.87 14.03
N THR A 81 8.88 1.85 14.48
CA THR A 81 8.94 2.39 15.85
C THR A 81 8.23 1.51 16.87
N GLU A 82 7.32 0.65 16.43
CA GLU A 82 6.58 -0.28 17.30
C GLU A 82 7.38 -1.56 17.58
N TRP A 83 8.15 -2.05 16.58
CA TRP A 83 8.85 -3.32 16.64
C TRP A 83 10.38 -3.20 16.58
N ASP A 84 10.92 -1.98 16.73
CA ASP A 84 12.35 -1.66 16.66
C ASP A 84 13.07 -2.32 15.48
N LEU A 85 12.48 -2.18 14.29
CA LEU A 85 12.95 -2.81 13.05
C LEU A 85 14.09 -1.99 12.40
N VAL A 86 15.17 -1.77 13.15
CA VAL A 86 16.33 -0.95 12.77
C VAL A 86 17.59 -1.82 12.62
N CYS A 87 18.48 -1.45 11.69
CA CYS A 87 19.78 -2.09 11.46
C CYS A 87 19.65 -3.57 11.03
N GLU A 88 19.89 -4.52 11.93
CA GLU A 88 19.86 -5.96 11.63
C GLU A 88 18.45 -6.44 11.24
N SER A 89 17.43 -5.91 11.91
CA SER A 89 16.02 -6.23 11.67
C SER A 89 15.39 -5.39 10.55
N GLN A 90 16.13 -4.49 9.89
CA GLN A 90 15.64 -3.69 8.77
C GLN A 90 15.18 -4.57 7.60
N SER A 91 15.81 -5.73 7.41
CA SER A 91 15.47 -6.70 6.36
C SER A 91 14.03 -7.24 6.47
N LEU A 92 13.46 -7.31 7.68
CA LEU A 92 12.07 -7.74 7.88
C LEU A 92 11.07 -6.78 7.22
N ASN A 93 11.36 -5.48 7.16
CA ASN A 93 10.50 -4.52 6.45
C ASN A 93 10.44 -4.79 4.95
N SER A 94 11.49 -5.35 4.36
CA SER A 94 11.53 -5.74 2.95
C SER A 94 10.78 -7.06 2.74
N VAL A 95 10.95 -8.01 3.66
CA VAL A 95 10.23 -9.30 3.64
C VAL A 95 8.72 -9.11 3.78
N ALA A 96 8.26 -8.27 4.71
CA ALA A 96 6.84 -7.95 4.90
C ALA A 96 6.22 -7.32 3.63
N LYS A 97 6.93 -6.39 2.98
CA LYS A 97 6.49 -5.79 1.71
C LYS A 97 6.42 -6.81 0.59
N PHE A 98 7.37 -7.74 0.53
CA PHE A 98 7.34 -8.82 -0.45
C PHE A 98 6.10 -9.69 -0.28
N PHE A 99 5.82 -10.15 0.95
CA PHE A 99 4.61 -10.94 1.21
C PHE A 99 3.32 -10.18 0.93
N PHE A 100 3.27 -8.88 1.26
CA PHE A 100 2.11 -8.04 0.95
C PHE A 100 1.88 -7.93 -0.56
N MET A 101 2.92 -7.60 -1.33
CA MET A 101 2.84 -7.49 -2.79
C MET A 101 2.51 -8.84 -3.46
N ALA A 102 3.14 -9.92 -3.01
CA ALA A 102 2.85 -11.27 -3.49
C ALA A 102 1.41 -11.70 -3.17
N GLY A 103 0.92 -11.39 -1.98
CA GLY A 103 -0.45 -11.65 -1.57
C GLY A 103 -1.46 -10.89 -2.42
N MET A 104 -1.20 -9.62 -2.74
CA MET A 104 -2.06 -8.85 -3.66
C MET A 104 -2.07 -9.44 -5.07
N LEU A 105 -0.91 -9.87 -5.59
CA LEU A 105 -0.82 -10.48 -6.91
C LEU A 105 -1.54 -11.84 -6.97
N MET A 106 -1.36 -12.68 -5.96
CA MET A 106 -2.09 -13.96 -5.88
C MET A 106 -3.58 -13.75 -5.69
N GLY A 107 -3.97 -12.78 -4.86
CA GLY A 107 -5.36 -12.41 -4.64
C GLY A 107 -6.04 -11.93 -5.92
N SER A 108 -5.38 -11.11 -6.73
CA SER A 108 -5.94 -10.63 -8.00
C SER A 108 -6.14 -11.75 -9.02
N ILE A 109 -5.18 -12.69 -9.12
CA ILE A 109 -5.31 -13.86 -10.00
C ILE A 109 -6.46 -14.76 -9.57
N VAL A 110 -6.55 -15.07 -8.27
CA VAL A 110 -7.61 -15.93 -7.73
C VAL A 110 -8.98 -15.27 -7.89
N CYS A 111 -9.11 -14.00 -7.51
CA CYS A 111 -10.35 -13.24 -7.69
C CYS A 111 -10.72 -13.14 -9.17
N GLY A 112 -9.77 -12.86 -10.06
CA GLY A 112 -10.01 -12.81 -11.51
C GLY A 112 -10.52 -14.14 -12.06
N TYR A 113 -9.89 -15.25 -11.67
CA TYR A 113 -10.35 -16.58 -12.08
C TYR A 113 -11.75 -16.91 -11.54
N LEU A 114 -12.03 -16.54 -10.29
CA LEU A 114 -13.36 -16.71 -9.71
C LEU A 114 -14.39 -15.82 -10.41
N THR A 115 -14.07 -14.57 -10.73
CA THR A 115 -14.98 -13.71 -11.49
C THR A 115 -15.25 -14.28 -12.86
N ASP A 116 -14.25 -14.77 -13.60
CA ASP A 116 -14.49 -15.35 -14.93
C ASP A 116 -15.36 -16.61 -14.87
N ARG A 117 -15.22 -17.40 -13.79
CA ARG A 117 -16.00 -18.63 -13.61
C ARG A 117 -17.45 -18.35 -13.19
N TRP A 118 -17.67 -17.38 -12.31
CA TRP A 118 -18.98 -17.08 -11.73
C TRP A 118 -19.73 -16.02 -12.54
N VAL A 119 -19.04 -14.96 -12.94
CA VAL A 119 -19.49 -13.93 -13.89
C VAL A 119 -19.22 -14.43 -15.30
N SER A 120 -19.82 -15.58 -15.63
CA SER A 120 -20.00 -15.96 -17.03
C SER A 120 -20.55 -14.78 -17.83
N GLU A 121 -20.15 -14.67 -19.12
CA GLU A 121 -20.66 -13.64 -20.03
C GLU A 121 -22.15 -13.37 -19.79
N SER A 122 -22.48 -12.09 -19.57
CA SER A 122 -23.85 -11.71 -19.22
C SER A 122 -24.79 -12.21 -20.31
N ALA A 123 -25.93 -12.80 -19.91
CA ALA A 123 -26.93 -13.26 -20.86
C ALA A 123 -27.34 -12.14 -21.83
N ARG A 124 -27.41 -10.90 -21.32
CA ARG A 124 -27.68 -9.69 -22.12
C ARG A 124 -26.63 -9.49 -23.23
N TRP A 125 -25.33 -9.61 -22.92
CA TRP A 125 -24.27 -9.46 -23.91
C TRP A 125 -24.33 -10.56 -24.99
N LEU A 126 -24.59 -11.81 -24.61
CA LEU A 126 -24.77 -12.92 -25.56
C LEU A 126 -25.96 -12.67 -26.51
N ILE A 127 -27.07 -12.18 -25.98
CA ILE A 127 -28.26 -11.85 -26.77
C ILE A 127 -27.98 -10.70 -27.74
N ILE A 128 -27.24 -9.67 -27.31
CA ILE A 128 -26.87 -8.52 -28.16
C ILE A 128 -25.88 -8.93 -29.27
N ASN A 129 -24.99 -9.90 -29.02
CA ASN A 129 -24.01 -10.39 -30.01
C ASN A 129 -24.55 -11.48 -30.96
N ASN A 130 -25.87 -11.53 -31.19
CA ASN A 130 -26.53 -12.53 -32.05
C ASN A 130 -26.36 -13.99 -31.60
N LYS A 131 -26.14 -14.25 -30.31
CA LYS A 131 -26.13 -15.61 -29.71
C LYS A 131 -27.20 -15.77 -28.61
N PRO A 132 -28.50 -15.55 -28.91
CA PRO A 132 -29.51 -15.50 -27.86
C PRO A 132 -29.77 -16.86 -27.18
N GLU A 133 -29.49 -17.97 -27.86
CA GLU A 133 -29.67 -19.35 -27.37
C GLU A 133 -28.72 -19.69 -26.22
N GLU A 134 -27.44 -19.32 -26.34
CA GLU A 134 -26.47 -19.42 -25.24
C GLU A 134 -26.89 -18.51 -24.06
N GLY A 135 -27.39 -17.31 -24.36
CA GLY A 135 -27.90 -16.37 -23.36
C GLY A 135 -29.11 -16.92 -22.59
N LEU A 136 -30.08 -17.54 -23.28
CA LEU A 136 -31.25 -18.17 -22.66
C LEU A 136 -30.84 -19.32 -21.74
N GLN A 137 -29.86 -20.13 -22.14
CA GLN A 137 -29.34 -21.21 -21.28
C GLN A 137 -28.76 -20.65 -19.97
N LYS A 138 -27.99 -19.56 -20.05
CA LYS A 138 -27.46 -18.86 -18.86
C LYS A 138 -28.58 -18.29 -17.98
N LEU A 139 -29.63 -17.70 -18.56
CA LEU A 139 -30.79 -17.20 -17.82
C LEU A 139 -31.54 -18.32 -17.09
N LYS A 140 -31.78 -19.45 -17.76
CA LYS A 140 -32.42 -20.62 -17.12
C LYS A 140 -31.58 -21.17 -15.97
N LYS A 141 -30.26 -21.26 -16.16
CA LYS A 141 -29.34 -21.69 -15.09
C LYS A 141 -29.38 -20.73 -13.90
N ALA A 142 -29.37 -19.42 -14.13
CA ALA A 142 -29.46 -18.42 -13.07
C ALA A 142 -30.81 -18.48 -12.33
N ALA A 143 -31.91 -18.63 -13.06
CA ALA A 143 -33.24 -18.81 -12.47
C ALA A 143 -33.31 -20.04 -11.56
N ARG A 144 -32.73 -21.18 -11.97
CA ARG A 144 -32.64 -22.40 -11.14
C ARG A 144 -31.79 -22.21 -9.89
N VAL A 145 -30.62 -21.55 -10.00
CA VAL A 145 -29.76 -21.24 -8.85
C VAL A 145 -30.48 -20.35 -7.83
N ASN A 146 -31.34 -19.45 -8.31
CA ASN A 146 -32.17 -18.58 -7.47
C ASN A 146 -33.49 -19.23 -6.99
N GLY A 147 -33.70 -20.54 -7.22
CA GLY A 147 -34.91 -21.25 -6.81
C GLY A 147 -36.18 -20.93 -7.62
N MET A 148 -36.05 -20.24 -8.76
CA MET A 148 -37.15 -19.84 -9.64
C MET A 148 -37.36 -20.85 -10.79
N GLU A 149 -37.71 -22.10 -10.46
CA GLU A 149 -37.89 -23.17 -11.46
C GLU A 149 -39.03 -22.88 -12.45
N THR A 150 -40.15 -22.32 -11.97
CA THR A 150 -41.31 -21.98 -12.81
C THR A 150 -40.96 -20.96 -13.90
N SER A 151 -40.16 -19.95 -13.55
CA SER A 151 -39.69 -18.93 -14.51
C SER A 151 -38.65 -19.49 -15.48
N SER A 152 -37.78 -20.42 -15.04
CA SER A 152 -36.84 -21.14 -15.91
C SER A 152 -37.57 -21.87 -17.04
N ASP A 153 -38.68 -22.54 -16.72
CA ASP A 153 -39.37 -23.40 -17.68
C ASP A 153 -40.30 -22.60 -18.61
N THR A 154 -40.82 -21.46 -18.13
CA THR A 154 -41.64 -20.52 -18.91
C THR A 154 -40.81 -19.63 -19.87
N LEU A 155 -39.49 -19.52 -19.64
CA LEU A 155 -38.59 -18.73 -20.49
C LEU A 155 -38.41 -19.38 -21.88
N THR A 156 -38.97 -18.74 -22.91
CA THR A 156 -38.84 -19.13 -24.32
C THR A 156 -37.92 -18.17 -25.09
N MET A 157 -37.41 -18.65 -26.24
CA MET A 157 -36.56 -17.82 -27.10
C MET A 157 -37.31 -16.63 -27.70
N GLU A 158 -38.59 -16.79 -27.97
CA GLU A 158 -39.44 -15.72 -28.50
C GLU A 158 -39.62 -14.59 -27.48
N ALA A 159 -39.86 -14.93 -26.21
CA ALA A 159 -39.99 -13.94 -25.13
C ALA A 159 -38.69 -13.15 -24.91
N VAL A 160 -37.53 -13.81 -24.98
CA VAL A 160 -36.23 -13.13 -24.88
C VAL A 160 -35.97 -12.25 -26.09
N ARG A 161 -36.27 -12.74 -27.30
CA ARG A 161 -36.09 -11.96 -28.53
C ARG A 161 -37.01 -10.75 -28.59
N SER A 162 -38.26 -10.86 -28.14
CA SER A 162 -39.22 -9.74 -28.15
C SER A 162 -38.83 -8.65 -27.15
N THR A 163 -38.41 -9.03 -25.95
CA THR A 163 -37.99 -8.09 -24.89
C THR A 163 -36.67 -7.40 -25.23
N MET A 164 -35.75 -8.10 -25.89
CA MET A 164 -34.44 -7.54 -26.24
C MET A 164 -34.40 -6.87 -27.62
N LYS A 165 -35.49 -6.87 -28.40
CA LYS A 165 -35.50 -6.33 -29.78
C LYS A 165 -35.13 -4.85 -29.83
N GLU A 166 -35.71 -4.05 -28.93
CA GLU A 166 -35.44 -2.61 -28.84
C GLU A 166 -33.99 -2.35 -28.44
N GLU A 167 -33.49 -3.09 -27.46
CA GLU A 167 -32.09 -3.01 -26.98
C GLU A 167 -31.08 -3.44 -28.04
N LEU A 168 -31.38 -4.48 -28.82
CA LEU A 168 -30.55 -4.93 -29.93
C LEU A 168 -30.47 -3.88 -31.03
N GLN A 169 -31.59 -3.25 -31.37
CA GLN A 169 -31.64 -2.16 -32.36
C GLN A 169 -30.85 -0.94 -31.87
N ALA A 170 -31.01 -0.57 -30.60
CA ALA A 170 -30.23 0.51 -29.98
C ALA A 170 -28.73 0.19 -29.96
N ALA A 171 -28.34 -1.06 -29.67
CA ALA A 171 -26.93 -1.47 -29.65
C ALA A 171 -26.29 -1.55 -31.05
N GLN A 172 -27.06 -1.89 -32.08
CA GLN A 172 -26.58 -1.83 -33.47
C GLN A 172 -26.38 -0.40 -33.97
N ASN A 173 -27.13 0.56 -33.43
CA ASN A 173 -26.92 1.98 -33.66
C ASN A 173 -25.69 2.47 -32.87
N LYS A 174 -24.50 2.24 -33.44
CA LYS A 174 -23.24 2.71 -32.84
C LYS A 174 -23.24 4.25 -32.76
N PRO A 175 -23.19 4.86 -31.57
CA PRO A 175 -23.11 6.32 -31.45
C PRO A 175 -21.77 6.83 -31.99
N SER A 176 -21.77 8.02 -32.56
CA SER A 176 -20.53 8.68 -32.97
C SER A 176 -19.71 9.07 -31.75
N LEU A 177 -18.38 9.16 -31.90
CA LEU A 177 -17.48 9.64 -30.84
C LEU A 177 -17.87 11.03 -30.33
N CYS A 178 -18.40 11.89 -31.21
CA CYS A 178 -18.92 13.21 -30.82
C CYS A 178 -20.18 13.13 -29.95
N ASP A 179 -21.04 12.13 -30.15
CA ASP A 179 -22.27 11.95 -29.37
C ASP A 179 -21.96 11.49 -27.94
N LEU A 180 -20.84 10.79 -27.76
CA LEU A 180 -20.35 10.34 -26.46
C LEU A 180 -19.96 11.53 -25.56
N PHE A 181 -19.27 12.53 -26.12
CA PHE A 181 -18.89 13.75 -25.41
C PHE A 181 -20.02 14.77 -25.27
N HIS A 182 -21.10 14.62 -26.02
CA HIS A 182 -22.29 15.47 -25.87
C HIS A 182 -23.25 14.94 -24.80
N SER A 183 -23.12 13.68 -24.37
CA SER A 183 -24.00 13.10 -23.36
C SER A 183 -23.72 13.66 -21.96
N PRO A 184 -24.59 14.51 -21.38
CA PRO A 184 -24.33 15.15 -20.08
C PRO A 184 -24.27 14.14 -18.94
N ASN A 185 -24.99 13.02 -19.07
CA ASN A 185 -24.95 11.93 -18.11
C ASN A 185 -23.61 11.20 -18.11
N LEU A 186 -23.04 10.96 -19.31
CA LEU A 186 -21.78 10.24 -19.43
C LEU A 186 -20.61 11.08 -18.90
N ILE A 187 -20.60 12.39 -19.20
CA ILE A 187 -19.62 13.33 -18.65
C ILE A 187 -19.70 13.36 -17.13
N LYS A 188 -20.90 13.40 -16.55
CA LYS A 188 -21.09 13.36 -15.09
C LYS A 188 -20.45 12.12 -14.45
N TRP A 189 -20.67 10.93 -15.03
CA TRP A 189 -20.09 9.69 -14.51
C TRP A 189 -18.57 9.64 -14.66
N ILE A 190 -18.03 10.12 -15.79
CA ILE A 190 -16.59 10.21 -16.01
C ILE A 190 -15.95 11.13 -14.97
N CYS A 191 -16.52 12.31 -14.74
CA CYS A 191 -16.02 13.26 -13.75
C CYS A 191 -16.03 12.68 -12.32
N LEU A 192 -17.10 11.98 -11.94
CA LEU A 192 -17.20 11.33 -10.63
C LEU A 192 -16.16 10.22 -10.43
N LEU A 193 -15.83 9.47 -11.49
CA LEU A 193 -14.82 8.41 -11.44
C LEU A 193 -13.38 8.97 -11.45
N SER A 194 -13.16 10.15 -12.03
CA SER A 194 -11.85 10.84 -12.03
C SER A 194 -11.55 11.63 -10.75
N LEU A 195 -12.52 11.75 -9.84
CA LEU A 195 -12.43 12.54 -8.60
C LEU A 195 -12.11 11.67 -7.36
N VAL A 196 -11.69 10.42 -7.55
CA VAL A 196 -11.19 9.53 -6.48
C VAL A 196 -9.66 9.59 -6.40
#